data_AF-A0A946B6E1-F1
#
_entry.id   AF-A0A946B6E1-F1
#
_cell.length_a   1.000
_cell.length_b   1.000
_cell.length_c   1.000
_cell.angle_alpha   90.00
_cell.angle_beta   90.00
_cell.angle_gamma   90.00
#
_symmetry.space_group_name_H-M   'P 1'
#
loop_
_entity.id
_entity.type
_entity.pdbx_description
1 polymer ?
#
loop_
_entity_poly.entity_id
_entity_poly.type
_entity_poly.pdbx_seq_one_letter_code
_entity_poly.pdbx_strand_id
1 'polypeptide(L)'
;NILDATRAYMLNLNANRAYGGLRERRQQRRKAGKALTGVALTEELLGYSAIGNRYVKALKSLIRANQLTALNTAKLGESFMPNTPKTADAPKQANPLIASN
;
A
#
# COMPACT_ATOMS: atom_id res chain seq x y z
N ASN A 1 15.14 -9.47 -6.03
CA ASN A 1 14.98 -9.51 -4.55
C ASN A 1 13.59 -8.98 -4.20
N ILE A 2 12.75 -9.76 -3.51
CA ILE A 2 11.35 -9.42 -3.20
C ILE A 2 11.25 -8.21 -2.24
N LEU A 3 12.21 -8.07 -1.33
CA LEU A 3 12.21 -6.98 -0.35
C LEU A 3 12.38 -5.62 -1.00
N ASP A 4 13.31 -5.50 -1.95
CA ASP A 4 13.58 -4.24 -2.64
C ASP A 4 12.41 -3.84 -3.55
N ALA A 5 11.78 -4.82 -4.21
CA ALA A 5 10.55 -4.59 -4.96
C ALA A 5 9.40 -4.10 -4.05
N THR A 6 9.26 -4.69 -2.86
CA THR A 6 8.26 -4.27 -1.87
C THR A 6 8.53 -2.84 -1.38
N ARG A 7 9.79 -2.48 -1.13
CA ARG A 7 10.19 -1.12 -0.74
C ARG A 7 9.93 -0.09 -1.83
N ALA A 8 10.33 -0.38 -3.06
CA ALA A 8 10.10 0.51 -4.20
C ALA A 8 8.59 0.74 -4.41
N TYR A 9 7.79 -0.31 -4.28
CA TYR A 9 6.34 -0.21 -4.33
C TYR A 9 5.77 0.70 -3.23
N MET A 10 6.20 0.49 -1.97
CA MET A 10 5.79 1.34 -0.85
C MET A 10 6.23 2.79 -1.02
N LEU A 11 7.41 3.04 -1.58
CA LEU A 11 7.90 4.38 -1.89
C LEU A 11 7.00 5.07 -2.93
N ASN A 12 6.65 4.36 -4.01
CA ASN A 12 5.75 4.88 -5.04
C ASN A 12 4.39 5.28 -4.45
N LEU A 13 3.83 4.44 -3.57
CA LEU A 13 2.58 4.71 -2.87
C LEU A 13 2.66 5.98 -2.00
N ASN A 14 3.83 6.26 -1.41
CA ASN A 14 4.04 7.42 -0.56
C ASN A 14 4.35 8.71 -1.34
N ALA A 15 4.96 8.63 -2.52
CA ALA A 15 5.44 9.81 -3.26
C ALA A 15 4.49 10.29 -4.36
N ASN A 16 3.75 9.39 -5.02
CA ASN A 16 2.95 9.76 -6.19
C ASN A 16 1.75 10.64 -5.80
N ARG A 17 1.47 11.68 -6.60
CA ARG A 17 0.38 12.64 -6.42
C ARG A 17 -1.00 11.98 -6.46
N ALA A 18 -1.16 10.94 -7.28
CA ALA A 18 -2.41 10.16 -7.38
C ALA A 18 -2.85 9.56 -6.03
N TYR A 19 -1.92 9.42 -5.06
CA TYR A 19 -2.18 8.85 -3.74
C TYR A 19 -2.26 9.90 -2.62
N GLY A 20 -2.55 11.15 -2.98
CA GLY A 20 -2.80 12.23 -2.01
C GLY A 20 -3.86 11.88 -0.98
N GLY A 21 -5.02 11.38 -1.41
CA GLY A 21 -6.12 10.98 -0.51
C GLY A 21 -5.70 9.91 0.51
N LEU A 22 -4.90 8.93 0.09
CA LEU A 22 -4.37 7.92 1.01
C LEU A 22 -3.42 8.53 2.06
N ARG A 23 -2.61 9.54 1.72
CA ARG A 23 -1.77 10.24 2.71
C ARG A 23 -2.62 11.07 3.68
N GLU A 24 -3.60 11.80 3.16
CA GLU A 24 -4.50 12.64 3.95
C GLU A 24 -5.32 11.81 4.93
N ARG A 25 -5.91 10.71 4.47
CA ARG A 25 -6.68 9.78 5.32
C ARG A 25 -5.80 9.18 6.42
N ARG A 26 -4.57 8.77 6.10
CA ARG A 26 -3.61 8.28 7.11
C ARG A 26 -3.33 9.36 8.16
N GLN A 27 -3.11 10.61 7.74
CA GLN A 27 -2.88 11.73 8.64
C GLN A 27 -4.10 11.99 9.54
N GLN A 28 -5.31 12.05 8.96
CA GLN A 28 -6.56 12.26 9.69
C GLN A 28 -6.80 11.17 10.74
N ARG A 29 -6.60 9.90 10.39
CA ARG A 29 -6.77 8.79 11.34
C ARG A 29 -5.76 8.83 12.47
N ARG A 30 -4.49 9.16 12.18
CA ARG A 30 -3.46 9.37 13.20
C ARG A 30 -3.83 10.49 14.16
N LYS A 31 -4.26 11.65 13.64
CA LYS A 31 -4.71 12.79 14.46
C LYS A 31 -5.91 12.41 15.35
N ALA A 32 -6.81 11.56 14.83
CA ALA A 32 -7.98 11.09 15.56
C ALA A 32 -7.70 9.89 16.50
N GLY A 33 -6.45 9.44 16.65
CA GLY A 33 -6.10 8.27 17.46
C GLY A 33 -6.72 6.95 16.97
N LYS A 34 -7.20 6.90 15.72
CA LYS A 34 -7.89 5.73 15.15
C LYS A 34 -6.87 4.71 14.65
N ALA A 35 -7.19 3.44 14.83
CA ALA A 35 -6.39 2.34 14.29
C ALA A 35 -6.14 2.51 12.78
N LEU A 36 -4.88 2.34 12.39
CA LEU A 36 -4.41 2.40 11.01
C LEU A 36 -4.36 0.98 10.45
N THR A 37 -5.46 0.52 9.87
CA THR A 37 -5.57 -0.83 9.32
C THR A 37 -5.46 -0.80 7.81
N GLY A 38 -4.88 -1.85 7.21
CA GLY A 38 -4.82 -1.98 5.75
C GLY A 38 -6.21 -1.83 5.11
N VAL A 39 -7.22 -2.51 5.68
CA VAL A 39 -8.63 -2.45 5.24
C VAL A 39 -9.16 -1.01 5.20
N ALA A 40 -8.91 -0.22 6.25
CA ALA A 40 -9.40 1.17 6.33
C ALA A 40 -8.72 2.11 5.32
N LEU A 41 -7.54 1.75 4.81
CA LEU A 41 -6.81 2.54 3.83
C LEU A 41 -7.12 2.13 2.38
N THR A 42 -7.60 0.90 2.15
CA THR A 42 -7.96 0.43 0.80
C THR A 42 -9.04 1.29 0.14
N GLU A 43 -9.89 1.97 0.92
CA GLU A 43 -10.95 2.84 0.40
C GLU A 43 -10.40 4.05 -0.36
N GLU A 44 -9.18 4.46 -0.05
CA GLU A 44 -8.50 5.58 -0.70
C GLU A 44 -7.80 5.16 -2.02
N LEU A 45 -7.85 3.87 -2.38
CA LEU A 45 -7.22 3.32 -3.58
C LEU A 45 -8.19 3.21 -4.76
N LEU A 46 -9.33 3.90 -4.72
CA LEU A 46 -10.29 3.91 -5.83
C LEU A 46 -9.68 4.37 -7.15
N GLY A 47 -8.82 5.39 -7.12
CA GLY A 47 -8.13 5.91 -8.30
C GLY A 47 -6.90 5.10 -8.71
N TYR A 48 -6.55 4.02 -8.00
CA TYR A 48 -5.35 3.22 -8.26
C TYR A 48 -5.51 2.30 -9.48
N SER A 49 -6.73 1.86 -9.75
CA SER A 49 -7.01 0.92 -10.83
C SER A 49 -8.16 1.42 -11.69
N ALA A 50 -8.08 1.17 -13.01
CA ALA A 50 -9.15 1.48 -13.94
C ALA A 50 -10.49 0.81 -13.54
N ILE A 51 -10.43 -0.31 -12.81
CA ILE A 51 -11.62 -1.04 -12.33
C ILE A 51 -12.18 -0.49 -11.00
N GLY A 52 -11.57 0.56 -10.44
CA GLY A 52 -12.04 1.32 -9.28
C GLY A 52 -12.48 0.47 -8.09
N ASN A 53 -13.77 0.48 -7.79
CA ASN A 53 -14.36 -0.27 -6.67
C ASN A 53 -14.07 -1.78 -6.69
N ARG A 54 -13.94 -2.41 -7.87
CA ARG A 54 -13.60 -3.84 -7.96
C ARG A 54 -12.22 -4.11 -7.36
N TYR A 55 -11.27 -3.20 -7.57
CA TYR A 55 -9.92 -3.28 -7.00
C TYR A 55 -9.95 -3.21 -5.47
N VAL A 56 -10.71 -2.26 -4.91
CA VAL A 56 -10.87 -2.11 -3.46
C VAL A 56 -11.49 -3.38 -2.83
N LYS A 57 -12.52 -3.95 -3.47
CA LYS A 57 -13.15 -5.20 -3.00
C LYS A 57 -12.18 -6.38 -3.04
N ALA A 58 -11.36 -6.49 -4.08
CA ALA A 58 -10.35 -7.53 -4.19
C ALA A 58 -9.31 -7.41 -3.08
N LEU A 59 -8.77 -6.20 -2.83
CA LEU A 59 -7.82 -5.96 -1.74
C LEU A 59 -8.40 -6.29 -0.36
N LYS A 60 -9.63 -5.84 -0.07
CA LYS A 60 -10.31 -6.18 1.19
C LYS A 60 -10.51 -7.68 1.36
N SER A 61 -10.73 -8.41 0.27
CA SER A 61 -10.89 -9.87 0.31
C SER A 61 -9.56 -10.57 0.52
N LEU A 62 -8.49 -10.15 -0.18
CA LEU A 62 -7.14 -10.68 0.00
C LEU A 62 -6.64 -10.49 1.44
N ILE A 63 -6.84 -9.31 2.02
CA ILE A 63 -6.45 -9.01 3.41
C ILE A 63 -7.17 -9.95 4.39
N ARG A 64 -8.47 -10.16 4.20
CA ARG A 64 -9.28 -11.00 5.09
C ARG A 64 -8.94 -12.48 4.93
N ALA A 65 -8.87 -12.97 3.70
CA ALA A 65 -8.59 -14.38 3.40
C ALA A 65 -7.22 -14.82 3.93
N ASN A 66 -6.23 -13.92 3.89
CA ASN A 66 -4.88 -14.20 4.37
C ASN A 66 -4.62 -13.68 5.79
N GLN A 67 -5.66 -13.22 6.51
CA GLN A 67 -5.56 -12.72 7.89
C GLN A 67 -4.47 -11.65 8.10
N LEU A 68 -4.21 -10.83 7.08
CA LEU A 68 -3.10 -9.86 7.08
C LEU A 68 -3.30 -8.71 8.06
N THR A 69 -4.47 -8.62 8.70
CA THR A 69 -4.72 -7.70 9.80
C THR A 69 -3.79 -7.92 10.99
N ALA A 70 -3.25 -9.13 11.17
CA ALA A 70 -2.23 -9.42 12.18
C ALA A 70 -0.94 -8.58 11.97
N LEU A 71 -0.69 -8.12 10.75
CA LEU A 71 0.47 -7.32 10.39
C LEU A 71 0.27 -5.80 10.60
N ASN A 72 -0.90 -5.35 11.06
CA ASN A 72 -1.19 -3.93 11.23
C ASN A 72 -0.21 -3.22 12.21
N THR A 73 0.37 -3.96 13.15
CA THR A 73 1.32 -3.45 14.16
C THR A 73 2.73 -4.01 13.98
N ALA A 74 2.96 -4.81 12.94
CA ALA A 74 4.26 -5.41 12.68
C ALA A 74 5.30 -4.34 12.33
N LYS A 75 6.52 -4.52 12.82
CA LYS A 75 7.69 -3.71 12.46
C LYS A 75 8.66 -4.55 11.65
N LEU A 76 9.30 -3.95 10.65
CA LEU A 76 10.42 -4.57 9.98
C LEU A 76 11.60 -4.62 10.95
N GLY A 77 12.26 -5.77 11.09
CA GLY A 77 13.41 -5.93 11.98
C GLY A 77 14.58 -5.04 11.56
N GLU A 78 15.24 -4.42 12.54
CA GLU A 78 16.30 -3.41 12.34
C GLU A 78 17.52 -3.95 11.57
N SER A 79 17.80 -5.25 11.65
CA SER A 79 18.90 -5.93 10.95
C SER A 79 18.84 -5.85 9.41
N PHE A 80 17.71 -5.42 8.83
CA PHE A 80 17.48 -5.44 7.39
C PHE A 80 17.65 -4.10 6.68
N MET A 81 18.10 -3.04 7.37
CA MET A 81 18.34 -1.73 6.75
C MET A 81 19.85 -1.43 6.58
N PRO A 82 20.53 -1.97 5.54
CA PRO A 82 21.79 -1.39 5.10
C PRO A 82 21.49 -0.04 4.41
N ASN A 83 22.38 0.94 4.59
CA ASN A 83 22.29 2.32 4.11
C ASN A 83 21.63 2.47 2.73
N THR A 84 20.65 3.37 2.63
CA THR A 84 19.91 3.67 1.39
C THR A 84 20.68 4.60 0.44
N PRO A 85 20.98 4.22 -0.81
CA PRO A 85 21.29 5.19 -1.85
C PRO A 85 20.02 5.85 -2.38
N LYS A 86 20.12 7.15 -2.61
CA LYS A 86 19.17 8.04 -3.28
C LYS A 86 19.09 7.69 -4.77
N THR A 87 17.90 7.84 -5.35
CA THR A 87 17.53 7.81 -6.80
C THR A 87 17.68 6.49 -7.58
N ALA A 88 16.56 5.94 -8.08
CA ALA A 88 16.43 5.34 -9.42
C ALA A 88 14.97 4.87 -9.67
N ASP A 89 14.31 5.55 -10.62
CA ASP A 89 13.28 5.06 -11.55
C ASP A 89 12.34 3.93 -11.11
N ALA A 90 11.18 4.31 -10.55
CA ALA A 90 10.08 3.36 -10.35
C ALA A 90 9.36 3.08 -11.69
N PRO A 91 9.31 1.84 -12.18
CA PRO A 91 8.59 1.52 -13.40
C PRO A 91 7.09 1.74 -13.21
N LYS A 92 6.47 2.48 -14.13
CA LYS A 92 5.02 2.56 -14.30
C LYS A 92 4.52 1.23 -14.86
N GLN A 93 4.28 0.24 -14.01
CA GLN A 93 3.53 -0.94 -14.42
C GLN A 93 2.42 -1.19 -13.40
N ALA A 94 1.19 -0.90 -13.84
CA ALA A 94 -0.01 -1.36 -13.16
C ALA A 94 0.03 -2.89 -13.08
N ASN A 95 -0.31 -3.44 -11.91
CA ASN A 95 -0.31 -4.88 -11.69
C ASN A 95 -1.35 -5.57 -12.61
N PRO A 96 -0.95 -6.45 -13.53
CA PRO A 96 -1.87 -7.11 -14.47
C PRO A 96 -2.72 -8.23 -13.83
N LEU A 97 -2.50 -8.56 -12.55
CA LEU A 97 -3.11 -9.72 -11.88
C LEU A 97 -4.62 -9.61 -11.54
N ILE A 98 -5.35 -8.62 -12.07
CA ILE A 98 -6.81 -8.49 -11.85
C ILE A 98 -7.58 -8.46 -13.18
N ALA A 99 -6.91 -8.71 -14.32
CA ALA A 99 -7.52 -8.73 -15.64
C ALA A 99 -8.06 -10.11 -16.08
N SER A 100 -8.13 -11.10 -15.18
CA SER A 100 -8.73 -12.40 -15.49
C SER A 100 -9.63 -12.84 -14.34
N ASN A 101 -10.89 -12.40 -14.40
CA ASN A 101 -12.11 -13.11 -14.02
C ASN A 101 -13.34 -12.17 -14.13
#